data_AF-A0A0G4NJM3-F1
#
_entry.id   AF-A0A0G4NJM3-F1
#
_cell.length_a   1.000
_cell.length_b   1.000
_cell.length_c   1.000
_cell.angle_alpha   90.00
_cell.angle_beta   90.00
_cell.angle_gamma   90.00
#
_symmetry.space_group_name_H-M   'P 1'
#
loop_
_entity.id
_entity.type
_entity.pdbx_description
1 polymer ?
#
loop_
_entity_poly.entity_id
_entity_poly.type
_entity_poly.pdbx_seq_one_letter_code
_entity_poly.pdbx_strand_id
1 'polypeptide(L)'
;EEQARQVFLWVVLVIPQVVWKYNEGSTVEEIVDYIDKIPPQLHNLYANLITELKEKSALKSKQLFQWICFGTENLPVDRLRDALNFDGEAGIQRGAYENWLSASDTIRSNDQMVKKLRVLSAGLAE
;
A
#
# COMPACT_ATOMS: atom_id res chain seq x y z
N GLU A 1 8.06 8.25 23.82
CA GLU A 1 6.98 8.27 22.81
C GLU A 1 7.26 7.40 21.58
N GLU A 2 8.48 7.40 21.04
CA GLU A 2 8.82 6.67 19.80
C GLU A 2 8.56 5.16 19.86
N GLN A 3 8.92 4.51 20.97
CA GLN A 3 8.65 3.08 21.19
C GLN A 3 7.14 2.76 21.23
N ALA A 4 6.32 3.64 21.81
CA ALA A 4 4.87 3.43 21.86
C ALA A 4 4.23 3.54 20.46
N ARG A 5 4.72 4.44 19.60
CA ARG A 5 4.25 4.54 18.20
C ARG A 5 4.63 3.33 17.37
N GLN A 6 5.83 2.78 17.58
CA GLN A 6 6.27 1.56 16.88
C GLN A 6 5.44 0.34 17.27
N VAL A 7 5.11 0.19 18.55
CA VAL A 7 4.23 -0.90 19.03
C VAL A 7 2.83 -0.77 18.46
N PHE A 8 2.24 0.44 18.45
CA PHE A 8 0.90 0.65 17.89
C PHE A 8 0.82 0.28 16.40
N LEU A 9 1.79 0.70 15.60
CA LEU A 9 1.79 0.41 14.17
C LEU A 9 2.01 -1.08 13.87
N TRP A 10 2.85 -1.73 14.67
CA TRP A 10 3.03 -3.18 14.61
C TRP A 10 1.71 -3.91 14.91
N VAL A 11 0.98 -3.51 15.94
CA VAL A 11 -0.32 -4.11 16.29
C VAL A 11 -1.33 -3.97 15.14
N VAL A 12 -1.42 -2.79 14.52
CA VAL A 12 -2.31 -2.55 13.36
C VAL A 12 -2.01 -3.51 12.21
N LEU A 13 -0.73 -3.82 11.96
CA LEU A 13 -0.31 -4.71 10.88
C LEU A 13 -0.49 -6.20 11.23
N VAL A 14 -0.33 -6.57 12.50
CA VAL A 14 -0.36 -7.97 12.96
C VAL A 14 -1.78 -8.47 13.24
N ILE A 15 -2.67 -7.64 13.79
CA ILE A 15 -4.03 -8.03 14.15
C ILE A 15 -4.83 -8.66 12.99
N PRO A 16 -4.84 -8.11 11.76
CA PRO A 16 -5.56 -8.73 10.64
C PRO A 16 -5.05 -10.14 10.31
N GLN A 17 -3.75 -10.38 10.44
CA GLN A 17 -3.12 -11.69 10.18
C GLN A 17 -3.49 -12.72 11.27
N VAL A 18 -3.55 -12.27 12.53
CA VAL A 18 -4.02 -13.08 13.66
C VAL A 18 -5.50 -13.45 13.54
N VAL A 19 -6.35 -12.49 13.18
CA VAL A 19 -7.79 -12.73 12.96
C VAL A 19 -7.99 -13.75 11.83
N TRP A 20 -7.21 -13.64 10.76
CA TRP A 20 -7.27 -14.61 9.66
C TRP A 20 -6.89 -16.03 10.13
N LYS A 21 -5.77 -16.19 10.85
CA LYS A 21 -5.34 -17.47 11.44
C LYS A 21 -6.38 -18.10 12.35
N TYR A 22 -6.98 -17.29 13.23
CA TYR A 22 -8.04 -17.76 14.12
C TYR A 22 -9.26 -18.28 13.35
N ASN A 23 -9.67 -17.56 12.30
CA ASN A 23 -10.80 -17.97 11.45
C ASN A 23 -10.51 -19.23 10.62
N GLU A 24 -9.24 -19.56 10.36
CA GLU A 24 -8.83 -20.82 9.74
C GLU A 24 -8.81 -22.01 10.71
N GLY A 25 -9.06 -21.77 12.00
CA GLY A 25 -9.11 -22.81 13.03
C GLY A 25 -7.76 -23.11 13.68
N SER A 26 -6.75 -22.23 13.53
CA SER A 26 -5.48 -22.37 14.25
C SER A 26 -5.69 -22.30 15.77
N THR A 27 -4.91 -23.08 16.52
CA THR A 27 -4.95 -23.04 17.98
C THR A 27 -4.30 -21.76 18.51
N VAL A 28 -4.56 -21.45 19.79
CA VAL A 28 -3.95 -20.30 20.45
C VAL A 28 -2.43 -20.42 20.45
N GLU A 29 -1.89 -21.62 20.68
CA GLU A 29 -0.46 -21.89 20.65
C GLU A 29 0.13 -21.59 19.27
N GLU A 30 -0.50 -22.05 18.18
CA GLU A 30 -0.05 -21.78 16.81
C GLU A 30 -0.08 -20.29 16.45
N ILE A 31 -1.06 -19.55 16.96
CA ILE A 31 -1.18 -18.11 16.77
C ILE A 31 -0.08 -17.37 17.54
N VAL A 32 0.22 -17.76 18.78
CA VAL A 32 1.33 -17.19 19.57
C VAL A 32 2.66 -17.47 18.88
N ASP A 33 2.89 -18.70 18.43
CA ASP A 33 4.10 -19.12 17.73
C ASP A 33 4.30 -18.38 16.39
N TYR A 34 3.19 -17.99 15.76
CA TYR A 34 3.18 -17.13 14.58
C TYR A 34 3.54 -15.69 14.92
N ILE A 35 2.94 -15.13 15.98
CA ILE A 35 3.23 -13.77 16.47
C ILE A 35 4.72 -13.63 16.84
N ASP A 36 5.29 -14.61 17.54
CA ASP A 36 6.69 -14.59 17.98
C ASP A 36 7.69 -14.61 16.81
N LYS A 37 7.27 -15.12 15.63
CA LYS A 37 8.07 -15.09 14.40
C LYS A 37 8.00 -13.76 13.67
N ILE A 38 7.05 -12.89 14.01
CA ILE A 38 6.96 -11.54 13.42
C ILE A 38 8.01 -10.67 14.11
N PRO A 39 8.94 -10.06 13.36
CA PRO A 39 9.97 -9.22 13.95
C PRO A 39 9.33 -8.11 14.80
N PRO A 40 9.74 -7.92 16.06
CA PRO A 40 9.22 -6.83 16.90
C PRO A 40 9.65 -5.45 16.39
N GLN A 41 10.66 -5.42 15.51
CA GLN A 41 11.18 -4.22 14.90
C GLN A 41 10.45 -3.94 13.58
N LEU A 42 9.68 -2.85 13.60
CA LEU A 42 8.92 -2.33 12.46
C LEU A 42 9.79 -2.20 11.20
N HIS A 43 11.08 -1.90 11.35
CA HIS A 43 12.04 -1.79 10.25
C HIS A 43 12.14 -3.06 9.38
N ASN A 44 12.19 -4.25 10.00
CA ASN A 44 12.30 -5.51 9.25
C ASN A 44 10.98 -5.87 8.56
N LEU A 45 9.86 -5.51 9.19
CA LEU A 45 8.53 -5.64 8.59
C LEU A 45 8.39 -4.74 7.35
N TYR A 46 8.78 -3.46 7.47
CA TYR A 46 8.85 -2.54 6.34
C TYR A 46 9.80 -3.01 5.24
N ALA A 47 10.97 -3.55 5.59
CA ALA A 47 11.94 -4.06 4.61
C ALA A 47 11.35 -5.19 3.78
N ASN A 48 10.59 -6.10 4.41
CA ASN A 48 9.90 -7.17 3.71
C ASN A 48 8.79 -6.63 2.80
N LEU A 49 7.96 -5.69 3.28
CA LEU A 49 6.90 -5.05 2.49
C LEU A 49 7.46 -4.28 1.28
N ILE A 50 8.56 -3.54 1.47
CA ILE A 50 9.24 -2.82 0.38
C ILE A 50 9.82 -3.79 -0.65
N THR A 51 10.32 -4.95 -0.21
CA THR A 51 10.83 -5.99 -1.12
C THR A 51 9.70 -6.55 -2.00
N GLU A 52 8.55 -6.88 -1.42
CA GLU A 52 7.38 -7.34 -2.17
C GLU A 52 6.87 -6.28 -3.17
N LEU A 53 6.86 -5.00 -2.77
CA LEU A 53 6.47 -3.89 -3.65
C LEU A 53 7.41 -3.74 -4.84
N LYS A 54 8.73 -3.92 -4.63
CA LYS A 54 9.75 -3.88 -5.70
C LYS A 54 9.56 -4.98 -6.73
N GLU A 55 9.07 -6.15 -6.34
CA GLU A 55 8.86 -7.27 -7.26
C GLU A 55 7.60 -7.09 -8.12
N LYS A 56 6.52 -6.56 -7.53
CA LYS A 56 5.19 -6.55 -8.18
C LYS A 56 4.81 -5.22 -8.82
N SER A 57 5.32 -4.10 -8.30
CA SER A 57 4.75 -2.77 -8.61
C SER A 57 5.72 -1.59 -8.42
N ALA A 58 7.03 -1.84 -8.57
CA ALA A 58 8.09 -0.91 -8.17
C ALA A 58 7.89 0.54 -8.62
N LEU A 59 7.51 0.77 -9.89
CA LEU A 59 7.37 2.11 -10.47
C LEU A 59 6.17 2.87 -9.87
N LYS A 60 4.97 2.26 -9.91
CA LYS A 60 3.73 2.88 -9.40
C LYS A 60 3.79 3.06 -7.88
N SER A 61 4.37 2.11 -7.14
CA SER A 61 4.57 2.24 -5.69
C SER A 61 5.58 3.33 -5.34
N LYS A 62 6.67 3.46 -6.11
CA LYS A 62 7.62 4.57 -5.95
C LYS A 62 6.95 5.93 -6.16
N GLN A 63 6.21 6.11 -7.25
CA GLN A 63 5.49 7.35 -7.53
C GLN A 63 4.50 7.69 -6.41
N LEU A 64 3.76 6.68 -5.93
CA LEU A 64 2.84 6.84 -4.82
C LEU A 64 3.53 7.36 -3.54
N PHE A 65 4.63 6.72 -3.12
CA PHE A 65 5.38 7.19 -1.95
C PHE A 65 6.00 8.57 -2.17
N GLN A 66 6.41 8.90 -3.40
CA GLN A 66 6.91 10.25 -3.69
C GLN A 66 5.83 11.31 -3.49
N TRP A 67 4.60 11.06 -3.93
CA TRP A 67 3.49 12.00 -3.75
C TRP A 67 3.01 12.11 -2.30
N ILE A 68 2.99 10.99 -1.57
CA ILE A 68 2.55 10.99 -0.16
C ILE A 68 3.61 11.64 0.74
N CYS A 69 4.89 11.29 0.58
CA CYS A 69 5.94 11.75 1.50
C CYS A 69 6.50 13.14 1.16
N PHE A 70 6.45 13.55 -0.10
CA PHE A 70 7.02 14.83 -0.55
C PHE A 70 5.97 15.80 -1.10
N GLY A 71 4.68 15.45 -1.03
CA GLY A 71 3.59 16.38 -1.32
C GLY A 71 3.55 17.51 -0.30
N THR A 72 3.40 18.75 -0.77
CA THR A 72 3.27 19.92 0.11
C THR A 72 1.90 20.02 0.79
N GLU A 73 0.91 19.29 0.28
CA GLU A 73 -0.46 19.25 0.77
C GLU A 73 -0.95 17.80 0.81
N ASN A 74 -1.91 17.51 1.68
CA ASN A 74 -2.61 16.22 1.69
C ASN A 74 -3.28 16.01 0.33
N LEU A 75 -2.82 15.01 -0.43
CA LEU A 75 -3.39 14.69 -1.73
C LEU A 75 -4.69 13.90 -1.55
N PRO A 76 -5.85 14.42 -1.97
CA PRO A 76 -7.09 13.66 -1.92
C PRO A 76 -7.09 12.51 -2.94
N VAL A 77 -7.91 11.49 -2.67
CA VAL A 77 -7.94 10.22 -3.42
C VAL A 77 -8.21 10.42 -4.91
N ASP A 78 -9.05 11.39 -5.28
CA ASP A 78 -9.33 11.76 -6.67
C ASP A 78 -8.09 12.29 -7.39
N ARG A 79 -7.31 13.18 -6.75
CA ARG A 79 -6.05 13.68 -7.32
C ARG A 79 -4.99 12.60 -7.40
N LEU A 80 -4.90 11.72 -6.40
CA LEU A 80 -4.02 10.55 -6.40
C LEU A 80 -4.33 9.60 -7.56
N ARG A 81 -5.62 9.37 -7.84
CA ARG A 81 -6.08 8.58 -8.99
C ARG A 81 -5.63 9.23 -10.30
N ASP A 82 -5.87 10.51 -10.46
CA ASP A 82 -5.53 11.22 -11.69
C ASP A 82 -4.02 11.26 -11.91
N ALA A 83 -3.24 11.46 -10.84
CA ALA A 83 -1.78 11.39 -10.88
C ALA A 83 -1.25 9.98 -11.23
N LEU A 84 -1.80 8.91 -10.65
CA LEU A 84 -1.38 7.53 -10.96
C LEU A 84 -1.76 7.08 -12.37
N ASN A 85 -2.86 7.60 -12.91
CA ASN A 85 -3.19 7.40 -14.31
C ASN A 85 -2.22 8.20 -15.21
N PHE A 86 -1.55 9.23 -14.66
CA PHE A 86 -0.59 10.09 -15.35
C PHE A 86 0.78 9.47 -15.62
N ASP A 87 0.89 8.78 -16.75
CA ASP A 87 2.15 8.33 -17.31
C ASP A 87 2.81 9.47 -18.10
N GLY A 88 3.63 10.27 -17.40
CA GLY A 88 4.15 11.56 -17.85
C GLY A 88 4.94 11.60 -19.18
N GLU A 89 5.31 10.46 -19.74
CA GLU A 89 5.91 10.36 -21.08
C GLU A 89 4.90 9.91 -22.15
N ALA A 90 3.98 8.99 -21.84
CA ALA A 90 3.02 8.46 -22.79
C ALA A 90 1.83 9.40 -23.07
N GLY A 91 1.56 10.36 -22.17
CA GLY A 91 0.45 11.32 -22.31
C GLY A 91 0.60 12.39 -23.37
N ILE A 92 1.84 12.69 -23.77
CA ILE A 92 2.10 13.65 -24.85
C ILE A 92 1.84 12.99 -26.22
N GLN A 93 2.03 11.66 -26.33
CA GLN A 93 1.79 10.90 -27.56
C GLN A 93 0.37 10.32 -27.67
N ARG A 94 -0.24 9.89 -26.56
CA ARG A 94 -1.65 9.47 -26.50
C ARG A 94 -2.54 10.68 -26.28
N GLY A 95 -2.77 11.45 -27.35
CA GLY A 95 -3.70 12.58 -27.33
C GLY A 95 -5.03 12.19 -26.68
N ALA A 96 -5.52 13.06 -25.79
CA ALA A 96 -6.80 13.02 -25.08
C ALA A 96 -6.94 12.07 -23.89
N TYR A 97 -7.44 12.64 -22.78
CA TYR A 97 -7.96 12.01 -21.57
C TYR A 97 -8.90 10.82 -21.84
N GLU A 98 -9.63 10.83 -22.96
CA GLU A 98 -10.51 9.73 -23.38
C GLU A 98 -9.76 8.44 -23.73
N ASN A 99 -8.56 8.54 -24.30
CA ASN A 99 -7.71 7.38 -24.61
C ASN A 99 -7.11 6.73 -23.36
N TRP A 100 -7.14 7.44 -22.24
CA TRP A 100 -6.70 6.90 -20.95
C TRP A 100 -7.83 6.11 -20.31
N LEU A 101 -9.07 6.61 -20.39
CA LEU A 101 -10.25 5.88 -19.91
C LEU A 101 -10.43 4.51 -20.60
N SER A 102 -9.94 4.36 -21.83
CA SER A 102 -10.00 3.12 -22.60
C SER A 102 -8.86 2.12 -22.31
N ALA A 103 -7.76 2.54 -21.67
CA ALA A 103 -6.67 1.63 -21.28
C ALA A 103 -7.11 0.68 -20.16
N SER A 104 -6.62 -0.56 -20.21
CA SER A 104 -7.04 -1.63 -19.29
C SER A 104 -6.50 -1.46 -17.86
N ASP A 105 -5.43 -0.68 -17.68
CA ASP A 105 -4.79 -0.45 -16.38
C ASP A 105 -5.24 0.85 -15.68
N THR A 106 -6.17 1.58 -16.29
CA THR A 106 -6.70 2.84 -15.78
C THR A 106 -7.57 2.65 -14.55
N ILE A 107 -7.33 3.49 -13.55
CA ILE A 107 -8.12 3.55 -12.32
C ILE A 107 -9.34 4.45 -12.58
N ARG A 108 -10.54 3.86 -12.59
CA ARG A 108 -11.79 4.49 -13.05
C ARG A 108 -12.64 5.10 -11.94
N SER A 109 -12.40 4.73 -10.68
CA SER A 109 -13.18 5.25 -9.54
C SER A 109 -12.31 5.48 -8.32
N ASN A 110 -12.80 6.31 -7.39
CA ASN A 110 -12.12 6.55 -6.13
C ASN A 110 -12.09 5.29 -5.26
N ASP A 111 -13.13 4.45 -5.29
CA ASP A 111 -13.12 3.15 -4.59
C ASP A 111 -12.05 2.20 -5.14
N GLN A 112 -11.86 2.20 -6.47
CA GLN A 112 -10.77 1.44 -7.08
C GLN A 112 -9.41 2.03 -6.69
N MET A 113 -9.31 3.36 -6.60
CA MET A 113 -8.10 4.04 -6.14
C MET A 113 -7.76 3.70 -4.69
N VAL A 114 -8.72 3.67 -3.76
CA VAL A 114 -8.52 3.26 -2.36
C VAL A 114 -7.97 1.83 -2.29
N LYS A 115 -8.54 0.91 -3.09
CA LYS A 115 -8.03 -0.47 -3.17
C LYS A 115 -6.60 -0.51 -3.73
N LYS A 116 -6.31 0.30 -4.76
CA LYS A 116 -4.95 0.41 -5.34
C LYS A 116 -3.96 1.05 -4.37
N LEU A 117 -4.37 2.06 -3.61
CA LEU A 117 -3.57 2.71 -2.56
C LEU A 117 -3.11 1.67 -1.53
N ARG A 118 -4.03 0.83 -1.06
CA ARG A 118 -3.70 -0.24 -0.11
C ARG A 118 -2.71 -1.25 -0.69
N VAL A 119 -2.87 -1.64 -1.96
CA VAL A 119 -1.96 -2.59 -2.61
C VAL A 119 -0.58 -1.96 -2.87
N LEU A 120 -0.53 -0.75 -3.43
CA LEU A 120 0.71 -0.07 -3.83
C LEU A 120 1.50 0.47 -2.64
N SER A 121 0.84 0.73 -1.52
CA SER A 121 1.51 1.06 -0.25
C SER A 121 1.79 -0.16 0.61
N ALA A 122 1.31 -1.36 0.25
CA ALA A 122 1.28 -2.53 1.10
C ALA A 122 0.59 -2.29 2.46
N GLY A 123 -0.45 -1.46 2.47
CA GLY A 123 -1.20 -1.06 3.68
C GLY A 123 -0.48 -0.02 4.54
N LEU A 124 0.62 0.57 4.06
CA LEU A 124 1.36 1.59 4.80
C LEU A 124 0.76 2.99 4.67
N ALA A 125 -0.14 3.19 3.70
CA ALA A 125 -0.92 4.41 3.52
C ALA A 125 -2.41 4.06 3.42
N GLU A 126 -3.22 4.71 4.25
CA GLU A 126 -4.69 4.64 4.29
C GLU A 126 -5.31 6.04 4.16
#